data_AF-A0A2A4T6H8-F1
#
_entry.id   AF-A0A2A4T6H8-F1
#
_cell.length_a   1.000
_cell.length_b   1.000
_cell.length_c   1.000
_cell.angle_alpha   90.00
_cell.angle_beta   90.00
_cell.angle_gamma   90.00
#
_symmetry.space_group_name_H-M   'P 1'
#
loop_
_entity.id
_entity.type
_entity.pdbx_description
1 polymer ?
#
loop_
_entity_poly.entity_id
_entity_poly.type
_entity_poly.pdbx_seq_one_letter_code
_entity_poly.pdbx_strand_id
1 'polypeptide(L)'
;MSNRHTARSIVLQTLFELDSDGTDKSRAEEILVNNASEFAPNSNLFPFMKQLLDTTLQKQSEIDAIIVKAAPEWPLDKIAVTDRNVLRMGLCELLYADREQVPPKVAINE
;
A
#
# COMPACT_ATOMS: atom_id res chain seq x y z
N MET A 1 12.93 -9.87 11.27
CA MET A 1 11.70 -9.31 10.66
C MET A 1 11.37 -10.15 9.44
N SER A 2 10.08 -10.41 9.18
CA SER A 2 9.67 -11.14 7.98
C SER A 2 10.06 -10.34 6.74
N ASN A 3 10.56 -11.00 5.69
CA ASN A 3 10.87 -10.34 4.41
C ASN A 3 9.64 -9.57 3.86
N ARG A 4 8.41 -9.99 4.19
CA ARG A 4 7.17 -9.31 3.79
C ARG A 4 6.91 -7.99 4.52
N HIS A 5 7.40 -7.84 5.76
CA HIS A 5 7.25 -6.58 6.49
C HIS A 5 8.02 -5.46 5.77
N THR A 6 9.29 -5.71 5.43
CA THR A 6 10.10 -4.80 4.64
C THR A 6 9.48 -4.51 3.27
N ALA A 7 8.93 -5.54 2.61
CA ALA A 7 8.23 -5.35 1.34
C ALA A 7 7.03 -4.40 1.45
N ARG A 8 6.23 -4.50 2.52
CA ARG A 8 5.14 -3.54 2.80
C ARG A 8 5.67 -2.14 3.07
N SER A 9 6.75 -2.00 3.83
CA SER A 9 7.37 -0.69 4.07
C SER A 9 7.79 -0.01 2.77
N ILE A 10 8.34 -0.77 1.82
CA ILE A 10 8.72 -0.26 0.49
C ILE A 10 7.49 0.19 -0.31
N VAL A 11 6.42 -0.60 -0.32
CA VAL A 11 5.16 -0.22 -1.00
C VAL A 11 4.56 1.05 -0.36
N LEU A 12 4.62 1.16 0.97
CA LEU A 12 4.17 2.35 1.69
C LEU A 12 4.98 3.60 1.31
N GLN A 13 6.30 3.49 1.20
CA GLN A 13 7.18 4.57 0.72
C GLN A 13 6.82 4.99 -0.70
N THR A 14 6.60 4.03 -1.61
CA THR A 14 6.18 4.30 -2.98
C THR A 14 4.82 5.03 -3.05
N LEU A 15 3.83 4.59 -2.25
CA LEU A 15 2.53 5.27 -2.19
C LEU A 15 2.62 6.66 -1.59
N PHE A 16 3.48 6.86 -0.59
CA PHE A 16 3.72 8.17 0.01
C PHE A 16 4.32 9.14 -1.02
N GLU A 17 5.32 8.71 -1.78
CA GLU A 17 5.94 9.52 -2.83
C GLU A 17 4.92 9.93 -3.91
N LEU A 18 4.12 8.98 -4.39
CA LEU A 18 3.05 9.23 -5.36
C LEU A 18 2.03 10.27 -4.88
N ASP A 19 1.58 10.14 -3.62
CA ASP A 19 0.59 11.04 -3.04
C ASP A 19 1.18 12.43 -2.70
N SER A 20 2.48 12.55 -2.47
CA SER A 20 3.13 13.79 -2.04
C SER A 20 3.43 14.74 -3.19
N ASP A 21 3.80 14.21 -4.36
CA ASP A 21 4.24 15.00 -5.51
C ASP A 21 3.10 15.29 -6.52
N GLY A 22 1.86 14.88 -6.22
CA GLY A 22 0.77 14.89 -7.21
C GLY A 22 1.16 14.12 -8.47
N THR A 23 2.06 13.13 -8.31
CA THR A 23 2.74 12.44 -9.39
C THR A 23 1.73 11.67 -10.22
N ASP A 24 1.95 11.65 -11.53
CA ASP A 24 1.22 10.75 -12.41
C ASP A 24 1.41 9.30 -11.94
N LYS A 25 0.30 8.59 -11.74
CA LYS A 25 0.29 7.16 -11.39
C LYS A 25 1.06 6.31 -12.41
N SER A 26 1.28 6.80 -13.63
CA SER A 26 2.15 6.16 -14.62
C SER A 26 3.59 5.94 -14.12
N ARG A 27 4.06 6.72 -13.13
CA ARG A 27 5.40 6.59 -12.52
C ARG A 27 5.46 5.60 -11.35
N ALA A 28 4.34 4.99 -10.96
CA ALA A 28 4.29 4.11 -9.79
C ALA A 28 5.29 2.94 -9.86
N GLU A 29 5.44 2.34 -11.05
CA GLU A 29 6.38 1.24 -11.25
C GLU A 29 7.85 1.70 -11.19
N GLU A 30 8.16 2.86 -11.79
CA GLU A 30 9.50 3.48 -11.73
C GLU A 30 9.91 3.72 -10.27
N ILE A 31 9.02 4.35 -9.49
CA ILE A 31 9.25 4.65 -8.08
C ILE A 31 9.42 3.36 -7.27
N LEU A 32 8.60 2.35 -7.53
CA LEU A 32 8.73 1.05 -6.86
C LEU A 32 10.07 0.39 -7.13
N VAL A 33 10.54 0.41 -8.39
CA VAL A 33 11.84 -0.14 -8.77
C VAL A 33 12.96 0.59 -8.05
N ASN A 34 12.92 1.93 -8.00
CA ASN A 34 13.91 2.73 -7.29
C ASN A 34 13.95 2.38 -5.79
N ASN A 35 12.80 2.40 -5.11
CA ASN A 35 12.71 2.09 -3.69
C ASN A 35 13.11 0.64 -3.37
N ALA A 36 12.71 -0.32 -4.22
CA ALA A 36 13.12 -1.72 -4.04
C ALA A 36 14.63 -1.91 -4.25
N SER A 37 15.25 -1.20 -5.19
CA SER A 37 16.69 -1.28 -5.45
C SER A 37 17.51 -0.71 -4.29
N GLU A 38 17.03 0.35 -3.65
CA GLU A 38 17.69 1.00 -2.51
C GLU A 38 17.55 0.16 -1.23
N PHE A 39 16.32 -0.24 -0.89
CA PHE A 39 16.03 -0.81 0.42
C PHE A 39 15.98 -2.34 0.44
N ALA A 40 15.93 -2.99 -0.73
CA ALA A 40 15.85 -4.45 -0.85
C ALA A 40 16.47 -5.03 -2.15
N PRO A 41 17.73 -4.68 -2.50
CA PRO A 41 18.35 -4.98 -3.81
C PRO A 41 18.42 -6.47 -4.19
N ASN A 42 18.34 -7.38 -3.21
CA ASN A 42 18.40 -8.83 -3.42
C ASN A 42 17.11 -9.56 -3.04
N SER A 43 16.00 -8.82 -2.93
CA SER A 43 14.71 -9.40 -2.51
C SER A 43 14.03 -10.11 -3.66
N ASN A 44 13.59 -11.35 -3.41
CA ASN A 44 12.72 -12.11 -4.30
C ASN A 44 11.23 -11.72 -4.17
N LEU A 45 10.92 -10.68 -3.39
CA LEU A 45 9.54 -10.24 -3.13
C LEU A 45 9.06 -9.12 -4.05
N PHE A 46 9.83 -8.76 -5.09
CA PHE A 46 9.38 -7.77 -6.07
C PHE A 46 7.98 -8.07 -6.65
N PRO A 47 7.64 -9.33 -7.01
CA PRO A 47 6.28 -9.65 -7.45
C PRO A 47 5.20 -9.35 -6.41
N PHE A 48 5.47 -9.60 -5.12
CA PHE A 48 4.56 -9.28 -4.03
C PHE A 48 4.38 -7.77 -3.86
N MET A 49 5.49 -7.02 -3.88
CA MET A 49 5.46 -5.55 -3.78
C MET A 49 4.66 -4.94 -4.93
N LYS A 50 4.93 -5.39 -6.16
CA LYS A 50 4.24 -4.93 -7.37
C LYS A 50 2.74 -5.25 -7.32
N GLN A 51 2.39 -6.48 -6.95
CA GLN A 51 0.99 -6.88 -6.82
C GLN A 51 0.24 -6.03 -5.79
N LEU A 52 0.85 -5.80 -4.62
CA LEU A 52 0.25 -5.00 -3.55
C LEU A 52 0.06 -3.54 -3.99
N LEU A 53 1.06 -2.94 -4.63
CA LEU A 53 0.98 -1.59 -5.18
C LEU A 53 -0.12 -1.48 -6.25
N ASP A 54 -0.08 -2.33 -7.27
CA ASP A 54 -1.01 -2.31 -8.39
C ASP A 54 -2.46 -2.47 -7.91
N THR A 55 -2.70 -3.45 -7.02
CA THR A 55 -4.05 -3.70 -6.48
C THR A 55 -4.52 -2.52 -5.63
N THR A 56 -3.65 -1.93 -4.81
CA THR A 56 -3.98 -0.76 -3.98
C THR A 56 -4.37 0.43 -4.87
N LEU A 57 -3.62 0.71 -5.93
CA LEU A 57 -3.91 1.80 -6.86
C LEU A 57 -5.18 1.55 -7.68
N GLN A 58 -5.40 0.32 -8.12
CA GLN A 58 -6.59 -0.09 -8.89
C GLN A 58 -7.86 -0.01 -8.04
N LYS A 59 -7.77 -0.38 -6.76
CA LYS A 59 -8.89 -0.43 -5.82
C LYS A 59 -9.06 0.83 -4.98
N GLN A 60 -8.21 1.83 -5.19
CA GLN A 60 -8.15 3.04 -4.37
C GLN A 60 -9.52 3.70 -4.17
N SER A 61 -10.30 3.92 -5.23
CA SER A 61 -11.61 4.58 -5.10
C SER A 61 -12.62 3.79 -4.26
N GLU A 62 -12.60 2.45 -4.36
CA GLU A 62 -13.45 1.56 -3.58
C GLU A 62 -13.01 1.56 -2.11
N ILE A 63 -11.70 1.49 -1.86
CA ILE A 63 -11.11 1.51 -0.52
C ILE A 63 -11.33 2.88 0.17
N ASP A 64 -11.11 3.97 -0.55
CA ASP A 64 -11.31 5.34 -0.06
C ASP A 64 -12.78 5.56 0.36
N ALA A 65 -13.75 5.02 -0.38
CA ALA A 65 -15.15 5.06 -0.01
C ALA A 65 -15.45 4.29 1.30
N ILE A 66 -14.77 3.15 1.51
CA ILE A 66 -14.89 2.38 2.76
C ILE A 66 -14.31 3.16 3.93
N ILE A 67 -13.15 3.80 3.78
CA ILE A 67 -12.51 4.62 4.81
C ILE A 67 -13.45 5.77 5.23
N VAL A 68 -13.98 6.52 4.26
CA VAL A 68 -14.91 7.64 4.52
C VAL A 68 -16.18 7.17 5.23
N LYS A 69 -16.72 6.01 4.83
CA LYS A 69 -17.91 5.44 5.47
C LYS A 69 -17.63 5.00 6.91
N ALA A 70 -16.42 4.49 7.19
CA ALA A 70 -16.02 4.05 8.52
C ALA A 70 -15.65 5.22 9.45
N ALA A 71 -15.17 6.35 8.90
CA ALA A 71 -14.76 7.53 9.65
C ALA A 71 -15.42 8.81 9.08
N PRO A 72 -16.75 8.99 9.25
CA PRO A 72 -17.47 10.12 8.63
C PRO A 72 -17.02 11.49 9.15
N GLU A 73 -16.55 11.57 10.39
CA GLU A 73 -16.03 12.81 10.99
C GLU A 73 -14.58 13.14 10.57
N TRP A 74 -13.92 12.22 9.86
CA TRP A 74 -12.52 12.36 9.44
C TRP A 74 -12.37 12.16 7.93
N PRO A 75 -12.57 13.23 7.13
CA PRO A 75 -12.42 13.13 5.68
C PRO A 75 -10.98 12.78 5.29
N LEU A 76 -10.81 12.09 4.16
CA LEU A 76 -9.53 11.51 3.71
C LEU A 76 -8.38 12.52 3.59
N ASP A 77 -8.69 13.77 3.23
CA ASP A 77 -7.74 14.86 3.10
C ASP A 77 -7.18 15.34 4.45
N LYS A 78 -7.89 15.06 5.55
CA LYS A 78 -7.44 15.35 6.93
C LYS A 78 -6.67 14.19 7.57
N ILE A 79 -6.62 13.03 6.94
CA ILE A 79 -5.78 11.91 7.40
C ILE A 79 -4.37 12.16 6.88
N ALA A 80 -3.36 12.03 7.75
CA ALA A 80 -1.97 12.17 7.35
C ALA A 80 -1.67 11.19 6.19
N VAL A 81 -0.88 11.63 5.20
CA VAL A 81 -0.63 10.87 3.97
C VAL A 81 -0.16 9.45 4.27
N THR A 82 0.75 9.30 5.24
CA THR A 82 1.23 8.00 5.71
C THR A 82 0.10 7.14 6.26
N ASP A 83 -0.69 7.64 7.20
CA ASP A 83 -1.79 6.89 7.82
C ASP A 83 -2.86 6.50 6.80
N ARG A 84 -3.18 7.40 5.86
CA ARG A 84 -4.10 7.14 4.77
C ARG A 84 -3.61 5.99 3.89
N ASN A 85 -2.32 5.97 3.56
CA ASN A 85 -1.74 4.92 2.75
C ASN A 85 -1.63 3.59 3.51
N VAL A 86 -1.38 3.61 4.83
CA VAL A 86 -1.48 2.41 5.69
C VAL A 86 -2.89 1.85 5.67
N LEU A 87 -3.92 2.69 5.85
CA LEU A 87 -5.33 2.26 5.77
C LEU A 87 -5.66 1.67 4.41
N ARG A 88 -5.20 2.31 3.32
CA ARG A 88 -5.42 1.84 1.96
C ARG A 88 -4.80 0.46 1.73
N MET A 89 -3.54 0.28 2.11
CA MET A 89 -2.84 -1.00 1.97
C MET A 89 -3.47 -2.10 2.84
N GLY A 90 -3.74 -1.81 4.11
CA GLY A 90 -4.33 -2.78 5.03
C GLY A 90 -5.71 -3.25 4.58
N LEU A 91 -6.56 -2.32 4.11
CA LEU A 91 -7.86 -2.67 3.52
C LEU A 91 -7.70 -3.41 2.19
N CYS A 92 -6.72 -3.05 1.36
CA CYS A 92 -6.44 -3.77 0.13
C CYS A 92 -6.11 -5.25 0.41
N GLU A 93 -5.20 -5.51 1.35
CA GLU A 93 -4.86 -6.88 1.72
C GLU A 93 -6.04 -7.61 2.36
N LEU A 94 -6.79 -6.95 3.26
CA LEU A 94 -7.94 -7.55 3.92
C LEU A 94 -9.05 -7.97 2.94
N LEU A 95 -9.26 -7.20 1.88
CA LEU A 95 -10.38 -7.38 0.95
C LEU A 95 -10.00 -8.17 -0.30
N TYR A 96 -8.77 -8.06 -0.79
CA TYR A 96 -8.38 -8.56 -2.12
C TYR A 96 -7.19 -9.53 -2.12
N ALA A 97 -6.46 -9.67 -1.01
CA ALA A 97 -5.40 -10.68 -0.96
C ALA A 97 -5.99 -12.09 -0.83
N ASP A 98 -5.21 -13.08 -1.27
CA ASP A 98 -5.47 -14.47 -0.98
C ASP A 98 -5.39 -14.70 0.54
N ARG A 99 -6.50 -15.16 1.14
CA ARG A 99 -6.63 -15.34 2.59
C ARG A 99 -5.73 -16.43 3.14
N GLU A 100 -5.28 -17.37 2.32
CA GLU A 100 -4.28 -18.37 2.72
C GLU A 100 -2.89 -17.73 2.84
N GLN A 101 -2.61 -16.71 2.03
CA GLN A 101 -1.32 -16.01 2.03
C GLN A 101 -1.26 -14.86 3.02
N VAL A 102 -2.36 -14.14 3.19
CA VAL A 102 -2.50 -13.01 4.13
C VAL A 102 -3.80 -13.20 4.92
N PRO A 103 -3.75 -13.91 6.05
CA PRO A 103 -4.91 -14.04 6.93
C PRO A 103 -5.38 -12.66 7.42
N PRO A 104 -6.69 -12.45 7.66
CA PRO A 104 -7.21 -11.15 8.11
C PRO A 104 -6.50 -10.57 9.34
N LYS A 105 -6.13 -11.43 10.31
CA LYS A 105 -5.38 -11.00 11.49
C LYS A 105 -3.98 -10.48 11.14
N VAL A 106 -3.33 -11.04 10.14
CA VAL A 106 -2.01 -10.60 9.68
C VAL A 106 -2.14 -9.26 8.96
N ALA A 107 -3.13 -9.09 8.09
CA ALA A 107 -3.38 -7.81 7.40
C ALA A 107 -3.66 -6.64 8.38
N ILE A 108 -4.24 -6.93 9.55
CA ILE A 108 -4.52 -5.92 10.59
C ILE A 108 -3.29 -5.67 11.48
N ASN A 109 -2.47 -6.68 11.72
CA ASN A 109 -1.32 -6.59 12.64
C ASN A 109 -0.05 -6.00 11.99
N GLU A 110 0.08 -6.13 10.67
CA GLU A 110 1.23 -5.65 9.88
C GLU A 110 1.02 -4.22 9.40
#